data_AF-A0A350QNR7-F1
#
_entry.id   AF-A0A350QNR7-F1
#
_cell.length_a   1.000
_cell.length_b   1.000
_cell.length_c   1.000
_cell.angle_alpha   90.00
_cell.angle_beta   90.00
_cell.angle_gamma   90.00
#
_symmetry.space_group_name_H-M   'P 1'
#
loop_
_entity.id
_entity.type
_entity.pdbx_description
1 polymer ?
#
loop_
_entity_poly.entity_id
_entity_poly.type
_entity_poly.pdbx_seq_one_letter_code
_entity_poly.pdbx_strand_id
1 'polypeptide(L)'
;MRPPLWLTTVLWACVGLGMLAKGPITPMVVLLTAIVLALWTRRAGWLWRLRPITGILTALIVFLPWVFLAVGAVGFETLKDIAYDEILVRSTQGRESHGAPPGYHLVLLVALLWPGSLLTGLAFARSWSKARGSRSTEGSIFRRLLALVTRPARGRQAEAFVLAWLIPSWIIFELAATKLPHYTLPLYPALALLSARAVLAGSNALPATRTLGPRLGFLVWYVIGLGIISLPTTLLLLSGTMGPLSEPPSGSPFTRGMTVIDWSIITLGALIGLTCLSLGLRRIMSGRLLEGQLLSIPAAAISMGLTFGLALPASWPLWITPRLEHVLERAGAFDSNEATIASAGFHEDSLMHATRGRLQRVNRMSIGTYLDTHPGAWMVIPEDQLIEAEGRPVHGTVAGFNYSNGKIVSLVVLGPLNAEATPKE
;
A
#
# COMPACT_ATOMS: atom_id res chain seq x y z
N MET A 1 36.12 5.88 -12.44
CA MET A 1 36.10 6.95 -11.43
C MET A 1 35.41 6.42 -10.17
N ARG A 2 35.89 6.78 -8.97
CA ARG A 2 35.16 6.53 -7.71
C ARG A 2 34.05 7.59 -7.61
N PRO A 3 32.83 7.24 -7.18
CA PRO A 3 31.78 8.24 -7.00
C PRO A 3 32.21 9.26 -5.93
N PRO A 4 31.74 10.51 -6.03
CA PRO A 4 32.01 11.51 -5.00
C PRO A 4 31.41 11.06 -3.66
N LEU A 5 32.06 11.45 -2.56
CA LEU A 5 31.67 11.01 -1.20
C LEU A 5 30.19 11.30 -0.91
N TRP A 6 29.74 12.52 -1.23
CA TRP A 6 28.36 12.95 -0.95
C TRP A 6 27.32 12.01 -1.58
N LEU A 7 27.58 11.49 -2.79
CA LEU A 7 26.63 10.60 -3.48
C LEU A 7 26.53 9.25 -2.77
N THR A 8 27.66 8.71 -2.30
CA THR A 8 27.65 7.48 -1.48
C THR A 8 26.99 7.73 -0.13
N THR A 9 27.26 8.86 0.52
CA THR A 9 26.61 9.21 1.79
C THR A 9 25.09 9.32 1.62
N VAL A 10 24.62 9.98 0.56
CA VAL A 10 23.17 10.09 0.25
C VAL A 10 22.56 8.71 0.03
N LEU A 11 23.20 7.84 -0.76
CA LEU A 11 22.72 6.46 -0.97
C LEU A 11 22.50 5.75 0.37
N TRP A 12 23.49 5.77 1.26
CA TRP A 12 23.43 5.07 2.53
C TRP A 12 22.51 5.74 3.56
N ALA A 13 22.40 7.06 3.53
CA ALA A 13 21.39 7.78 4.31
C ALA A 13 19.97 7.38 3.87
N CYS A 14 19.71 7.27 2.56
CA CYS A 14 18.44 6.76 2.04
C CYS A 14 18.18 5.29 2.45
N VAL A 15 19.22 4.45 2.53
CA VAL A 15 19.08 3.08 3.07
C VAL A 15 18.66 3.12 4.54
N GLY A 16 19.30 3.97 5.37
CA GLY A 16 18.93 4.16 6.78
C GLY A 16 17.50 4.70 6.96
N LEU A 17 17.10 5.68 6.15
CA LEU A 17 15.71 6.18 6.13
C LEU A 17 14.73 5.08 5.69
N GLY A 18 15.12 4.26 4.72
CA GLY A 18 14.32 3.11 4.29
C GLY A 18 14.19 2.02 5.37
N MET A 19 15.18 1.89 6.25
CA MET A 19 15.10 1.02 7.44
C MET A 19 14.12 1.56 8.48
N LEU A 20 14.10 2.88 8.71
CA LEU A 20 13.08 3.50 9.58
C LEU A 20 11.68 3.35 9.00
N ALA A 21 11.53 3.46 7.68
CA ALA A 21 10.22 3.40 7.04
C ALA A 21 9.63 1.98 6.95
N LYS A 22 10.46 0.96 6.64
CA LYS A 22 9.97 -0.40 6.39
C LYS A 22 10.96 -1.50 6.76
N GLY A 23 11.76 -1.27 7.79
CA GLY A 23 12.69 -2.26 8.35
C GLY A 23 13.65 -2.84 7.30
N PRO A 24 13.78 -4.17 7.18
CA PRO A 24 14.82 -4.79 6.36
C PRO A 24 14.55 -4.72 4.84
N ILE A 25 13.38 -4.25 4.40
CA ILE A 25 12.98 -4.30 2.97
C ILE A 25 13.91 -3.46 2.09
N THR A 26 14.25 -2.23 2.50
CA THR A 26 15.14 -1.37 1.71
C THR A 26 16.55 -1.96 1.60
N PRO A 27 17.22 -2.37 2.71
CA PRO A 27 18.49 -3.10 2.63
C PRO A 27 18.43 -4.35 1.76
N MET A 28 17.36 -5.14 1.86
CA MET A 28 17.17 -6.34 1.06
C MET A 28 17.17 -6.01 -0.45
N VAL A 29 16.37 -5.04 -0.88
CA VAL A 29 16.29 -4.63 -2.29
C VAL A 29 17.67 -4.16 -2.80
N VAL A 30 18.37 -3.32 -2.04
CA VAL A 30 19.70 -2.79 -2.42
C VAL A 30 20.72 -3.92 -2.51
N LEU A 31 20.76 -4.82 -1.52
CA LEU A 31 21.70 -5.93 -1.47
C LEU A 31 21.48 -6.91 -2.61
N LEU A 32 20.22 -7.31 -2.86
CA LEU A 32 19.89 -8.21 -3.96
C LEU A 32 20.22 -7.60 -5.32
N THR A 33 19.93 -6.32 -5.50
CA THR A 33 20.34 -5.57 -6.70
C THR A 33 21.84 -5.65 -6.92
N ALA A 34 22.60 -5.37 -5.86
CA ALA A 34 24.06 -5.36 -5.90
C ALA A 34 24.65 -6.76 -6.18
N ILE A 35 24.14 -7.80 -5.51
CA ILE A 35 24.57 -9.19 -5.69
C ILE A 35 24.26 -9.65 -7.12
N VAL A 36 23.00 -9.51 -7.57
CA VAL A 36 22.59 -9.95 -8.90
C VAL A 36 23.39 -9.22 -9.97
N LEU A 37 23.60 -7.91 -9.84
CA LEU A 37 24.40 -7.15 -10.81
C LEU A 37 25.88 -7.56 -10.80
N ALA A 38 26.47 -7.82 -9.64
CA ALA A 38 27.85 -8.29 -9.52
C ALA A 38 28.03 -9.68 -10.15
N LEU A 39 27.07 -10.59 -9.94
CA LEU A 39 27.03 -11.91 -10.56
C LEU A 39 26.82 -11.81 -12.08
N TRP A 40 25.87 -10.99 -12.51
CA TRP A 40 25.52 -10.77 -13.92
C TRP A 40 26.72 -10.23 -14.72
N THR A 41 27.43 -9.25 -14.15
CA THR A 41 28.60 -8.62 -14.77
C THR A 41 29.92 -9.35 -14.51
N ARG A 42 29.94 -10.34 -13.60
CA ARG A 42 31.14 -11.02 -13.07
C ARG A 42 32.20 -10.04 -12.57
N ARG A 43 31.75 -8.90 -12.03
CA ARG A 43 32.62 -7.83 -11.52
C ARG A 43 32.07 -7.35 -10.19
N ALA A 44 32.70 -7.74 -9.08
CA ALA A 44 32.31 -7.30 -7.74
C ALA A 44 33.10 -6.08 -7.26
N GLY A 45 34.22 -5.73 -7.91
CA GLY A 45 35.12 -4.65 -7.45
C GLY A 45 34.48 -3.25 -7.40
N TRP A 46 33.35 -3.03 -8.07
CA TRP A 46 32.61 -1.77 -7.97
C TRP A 46 31.87 -1.62 -6.64
N LEU A 47 31.57 -2.71 -5.92
CA LEU A 47 30.90 -2.67 -4.61
C LEU A 47 31.72 -1.87 -3.60
N TRP A 48 33.05 -2.04 -3.62
CA TRP A 48 33.97 -1.26 -2.79
C TRP A 48 33.94 0.24 -3.10
N ARG A 49 33.52 0.63 -4.32
CA ARG A 49 33.35 2.05 -4.69
C ARG A 49 32.12 2.68 -4.04
N LEU A 50 31.18 1.87 -3.54
CA LEU A 50 30.04 2.35 -2.74
C LEU A 50 30.42 2.68 -1.30
N ARG A 51 31.67 2.42 -0.88
CA ARG A 51 32.18 2.64 0.48
C ARG A 51 31.31 1.94 1.54
N PRO A 52 31.15 0.61 1.48
CA PRO A 52 30.21 -0.11 2.33
C PRO A 52 30.44 0.09 3.82
N ILE A 53 31.69 0.22 4.28
CA ILE A 53 32.01 0.45 5.70
C ILE A 53 31.43 1.79 6.18
N THR A 54 31.86 2.90 5.58
CA THR A 54 31.36 4.24 5.95
C THR A 54 29.86 4.38 5.67
N GLY A 55 29.38 3.65 4.67
CA GLY A 55 27.99 3.60 4.30
C GLY A 55 27.10 2.94 5.35
N ILE A 56 27.47 1.74 5.80
CA ILE A 56 26.77 1.04 6.89
C ILE A 56 26.77 1.94 8.14
N LEU A 57 27.89 2.58 8.47
CA LEU A 57 27.93 3.54 9.57
C LEU A 57 26.94 4.70 9.38
N THR A 58 26.83 5.25 8.16
CA THR A 58 25.85 6.30 7.86
C THR A 58 24.41 5.80 8.03
N ALA A 59 24.09 4.60 7.53
CA ALA A 59 22.76 4.02 7.67
C ALA A 59 22.40 3.76 9.15
N LEU A 60 23.36 3.27 9.94
CA LEU A 60 23.19 3.03 11.37
C LEU A 60 23.03 4.33 12.17
N ILE A 61 23.77 5.39 11.83
CA ILE A 61 23.61 6.71 12.46
C ILE A 61 22.19 7.26 12.25
N VAL A 62 21.57 6.98 11.10
CA VAL A 62 20.18 7.36 10.82
C VAL A 62 19.19 6.47 11.57
N PHE A 63 19.42 5.15 11.60
CA PHE A 63 18.46 4.18 12.11
C PHE A 63 18.47 4.01 13.64
N LEU A 64 19.66 3.92 14.24
CA LEU A 64 19.82 3.58 15.66
C LEU A 64 19.21 4.58 16.65
N PRO A 65 19.20 5.92 16.42
CA PRO A 65 18.58 6.84 17.35
C PRO A 65 17.11 6.50 17.66
N TRP A 66 16.34 6.11 16.65
CA TRP A 66 14.96 5.68 16.85
C TRP A 66 14.88 4.36 17.64
N VAL A 67 15.75 3.40 17.36
CA VAL A 67 15.80 2.12 18.09
C VAL A 67 16.06 2.37 19.58
N PHE A 68 17.00 3.25 19.93
CA PHE A 68 17.29 3.59 21.32
C PHE A 68 16.08 4.21 22.02
N LEU A 69 15.38 5.13 21.37
CA LEU A 69 14.17 5.74 21.92
C LEU A 69 13.03 4.73 22.08
N ALA A 70 12.83 3.86 21.10
CA ALA A 70 11.81 2.82 21.15
C ALA A 70 12.09 1.80 22.28
N VAL A 71 13.34 1.35 22.42
CA VAL A 71 13.75 0.48 23.53
C VAL A 71 13.50 1.15 24.88
N GLY A 72 13.80 2.46 25.00
CA GLY A 72 13.51 3.22 26.22
C GLY A 72 12.02 3.33 26.55
N ALA A 73 11.14 3.27 25.54
CA ALA A 73 9.69 3.42 25.71
C ALA A 73 8.97 2.09 26.00
N VAL A 74 9.32 1.00 25.30
CA VAL A 74 8.57 -0.29 25.38
C VAL A 74 9.40 -1.46 25.90
N GLY A 75 10.70 -1.27 26.11
CA GLY A 75 11.64 -2.34 26.47
C GLY A 75 12.16 -3.12 25.26
N PHE A 76 13.37 -3.67 25.42
CA PHE A 76 14.06 -4.40 24.34
C PHE A 76 13.33 -5.69 23.95
N GLU A 77 12.86 -6.46 24.93
CA GLU A 77 12.19 -7.75 24.70
C GLU A 77 10.89 -7.55 23.89
N THR A 78 10.05 -6.59 24.29
CA THR A 78 8.83 -6.23 23.57
C THR A 78 9.13 -5.82 22.12
N LEU A 79 10.15 -4.96 21.91
CA LEU A 79 10.51 -4.52 20.57
C LEU A 79 11.04 -5.68 19.70
N LYS A 80 11.83 -6.57 20.29
CA LYS A 80 12.35 -7.78 19.62
C LYS A 80 11.23 -8.71 19.22
N ASP A 81 10.25 -8.95 20.08
CA ASP A 81 9.12 -9.83 19.80
C ASP A 81 8.25 -9.26 18.67
N ILE A 82 7.97 -7.95 18.70
CA ILE A 82 7.29 -7.24 17.61
C ILE A 82 8.07 -7.39 16.30
N ALA A 83 9.39 -7.18 16.31
CA ALA A 83 10.22 -7.29 15.13
C ALA A 83 10.26 -8.73 14.59
N TYR A 84 10.32 -9.73 15.47
CA TYR A 84 10.31 -11.15 15.11
C TYR A 84 8.98 -11.55 14.45
N ASP A 85 7.86 -11.17 15.07
CA ASP A 85 6.53 -11.45 14.54
C ASP A 85 6.32 -10.79 13.18
N GLU A 86 6.72 -9.52 13.05
CA GLU A 86 6.51 -8.75 11.82
C GLU A 86 7.42 -9.20 10.66
N ILE A 87 8.65 -9.61 10.94
CA ILE A 87 9.60 -10.01 9.90
C ILE A 87 9.47 -11.50 9.56
N LEU A 88 9.49 -12.38 10.57
CA LEU A 88 9.61 -13.82 10.33
C LEU A 88 8.24 -14.50 10.27
N VAL A 89 7.39 -14.26 11.27
CA VAL A 89 6.07 -14.92 11.33
C VAL A 89 5.20 -14.45 10.16
N ARG A 90 5.13 -13.14 9.90
CA ARG A 90 4.33 -12.59 8.79
C ARG A 90 4.81 -13.03 7.40
N SER A 91 6.11 -13.30 7.24
CA SER A 91 6.70 -13.74 5.96
C SER A 91 6.47 -15.23 5.69
N THR A 92 6.38 -16.05 6.74
CA THR A 92 6.32 -17.52 6.65
C THR A 92 4.90 -18.06 6.84
N GLN A 93 4.10 -17.44 7.72
CA GLN A 93 2.73 -17.80 7.99
C GLN A 93 1.83 -16.70 7.41
N GLY A 94 0.93 -17.07 6.48
CA GLY A 94 -0.07 -16.13 5.98
C GLY A 94 -1.01 -15.75 7.11
N ARG A 95 -0.92 -14.52 7.62
CA ARG A 95 -1.91 -13.99 8.56
C ARG A 95 -3.09 -13.37 7.80
N GLU A 96 -4.27 -13.43 8.42
CA GLU A 96 -5.48 -12.71 8.02
C GLU A 96 -6.02 -13.00 6.60
N SER A 97 -6.16 -14.26 6.17
CA SER A 97 -6.75 -14.59 4.84
C SER A 97 -6.04 -13.99 3.59
N HIS A 98 -4.90 -13.30 3.75
CA HIS A 98 -4.16 -12.62 2.67
C HIS A 98 -3.19 -13.55 1.91
N GLY A 99 -3.53 -14.84 1.84
CA GLY A 99 -2.82 -15.80 1.00
C GLY A 99 -3.25 -15.64 -0.45
N ALA A 100 -2.31 -15.34 -1.35
CA ALA A 100 -2.58 -15.25 -2.79
C ALA A 100 -1.59 -16.10 -3.59
N PRO A 101 -2.02 -16.67 -4.73
CA PRO A 101 -1.18 -17.53 -5.56
C PRO A 101 -0.05 -16.74 -6.24
N PRO A 102 1.01 -17.42 -6.74
CA PRO A 102 2.03 -16.78 -7.55
C PRO A 102 1.44 -16.05 -8.76
N GLY A 103 1.95 -14.84 -9.02
CA GLY A 103 1.45 -13.95 -10.07
C GLY A 103 0.49 -12.86 -9.58
N TYR A 104 0.18 -12.85 -8.28
CA TYR A 104 -0.64 -11.82 -7.63
C TYR A 104 -0.18 -10.40 -7.96
N HIS A 105 1.11 -10.09 -7.77
CA HIS A 105 1.62 -8.75 -8.01
C HIS A 105 1.69 -8.44 -9.52
N LEU A 106 1.83 -9.46 -10.37
CA LEU A 106 1.88 -9.27 -11.82
C LEU A 106 0.52 -8.86 -12.38
N VAL A 107 -0.56 -9.43 -11.86
CA VAL A 107 -1.93 -9.02 -12.20
C VAL A 107 -2.18 -7.60 -11.69
N LEU A 108 -1.86 -7.34 -10.43
CA LEU A 108 -2.07 -6.02 -9.82
C LEU A 108 -1.22 -4.91 -10.47
N LEU A 109 -0.02 -5.22 -10.97
CA LEU A 109 0.85 -4.28 -11.67
C LEU A 109 0.12 -3.53 -12.79
N VAL A 110 -0.77 -4.21 -13.52
CA VAL A 110 -1.47 -3.61 -14.66
C VAL A 110 -2.36 -2.45 -14.21
N ALA A 111 -2.99 -2.57 -13.04
CA ALA A 111 -3.85 -1.56 -12.45
C ALA A 111 -3.07 -0.54 -11.60
N LEU A 112 -2.17 -1.00 -10.73
CA LEU A 112 -1.46 -0.14 -9.77
C LEU A 112 -0.42 0.77 -10.44
N LEU A 113 0.16 0.37 -11.58
CA LEU A 113 1.04 1.22 -12.38
C LEU A 113 0.27 1.96 -13.48
N TRP A 114 -1.06 1.85 -13.56
CA TRP A 114 -1.82 2.53 -14.61
C TRP A 114 -1.71 4.07 -14.47
N PRO A 115 -1.54 4.84 -15.56
CA PRO A 115 -1.49 4.42 -16.96
C PRO A 115 -0.10 3.93 -17.40
N GLY A 116 0.93 4.10 -16.57
CA GLY A 116 2.33 3.70 -16.79
C GLY A 116 2.57 2.22 -17.07
N SER A 117 1.59 1.36 -16.81
CA SER A 117 1.64 -0.07 -17.15
C SER A 117 1.69 -0.32 -18.67
N LEU A 118 1.38 0.71 -19.49
CA LEU A 118 1.45 0.66 -20.95
C LEU A 118 2.83 0.16 -21.44
N LEU A 119 2.82 -0.95 -22.16
CA LEU A 119 4.01 -1.65 -22.70
C LEU A 119 4.99 -2.25 -21.68
N THR A 120 4.66 -2.34 -20.39
CA THR A 120 5.60 -2.83 -19.36
C THR A 120 6.16 -4.23 -19.68
N GLY A 121 5.31 -5.17 -20.09
CA GLY A 121 5.75 -6.52 -20.47
C GLY A 121 6.67 -6.52 -21.69
N LEU A 122 6.38 -5.69 -22.69
CA LEU A 122 7.23 -5.52 -23.88
C LEU A 122 8.56 -4.84 -23.52
N ALA A 123 8.52 -3.83 -22.64
CA ALA A 123 9.68 -3.12 -22.13
C ALA A 123 10.61 -4.08 -21.39
N PHE A 124 10.06 -4.97 -20.57
CA PHE A 124 10.80 -6.02 -19.89
C PHE A 124 11.46 -6.96 -20.88
N ALA A 125 10.72 -7.53 -21.84
CA ALA A 125 11.26 -8.46 -22.83
C ALA A 125 12.40 -7.86 -23.68
N ARG A 126 12.25 -6.60 -24.12
CA ARG A 126 13.29 -5.90 -24.89
C ARG A 126 14.49 -5.55 -24.02
N SER A 127 14.27 -5.11 -22.78
CA SER A 127 15.36 -4.79 -21.86
C SER A 127 16.14 -6.02 -21.46
N TRP A 128 15.48 -7.16 -21.28
CA TRP A 128 16.13 -8.46 -21.08
C TRP A 128 17.05 -8.84 -22.24
N SER A 129 16.58 -8.66 -23.48
CA SER A 129 17.41 -8.87 -24.67
C SER A 129 18.62 -7.92 -24.71
N LYS A 130 18.40 -6.62 -24.50
CA LYS A 130 19.45 -5.59 -24.52
C LYS A 130 20.47 -5.74 -23.38
N ALA A 131 20.04 -6.16 -22.20
CA ALA A 131 20.91 -6.42 -21.05
C ALA A 131 21.82 -7.63 -21.27
N ARG A 132 21.33 -8.64 -22.02
CA ARG A 132 22.14 -9.82 -22.38
C ARG A 132 23.10 -9.57 -23.54
N GLY A 133 22.77 -8.65 -24.45
CA GLY A 133 23.49 -8.42 -25.70
C GLY A 133 23.10 -9.43 -26.79
N SER A 134 23.50 -9.18 -28.05
CA SER A 134 23.24 -10.10 -29.16
C SER A 134 23.92 -11.45 -28.88
N ARG A 135 23.12 -12.52 -28.71
CA ARG A 135 23.61 -13.89 -28.55
C ARG A 135 23.31 -14.64 -29.84
N SER A 136 24.29 -15.37 -30.37
CA SER A 136 23.99 -16.42 -31.36
C SER A 136 23.02 -17.41 -30.72
N THR A 137 21.90 -17.64 -31.40
CA THR A 137 20.79 -18.49 -30.96
C THR A 137 20.97 -19.94 -31.38
N GLU A 138 22.17 -20.37 -31.78
CA GLU A 138 22.43 -21.74 -32.19
C GLU A 138 22.71 -22.65 -30.99
N GLY A 139 21.95 -23.74 -30.88
CA GLY A 139 22.14 -24.79 -29.87
C GLY A 139 20.88 -25.18 -29.09
N SER A 140 20.93 -26.37 -28.49
CA SER A 140 19.89 -26.98 -27.63
C SER A 140 19.44 -26.06 -26.49
N ILE A 141 18.16 -26.18 -26.09
CA ILE A 141 17.55 -25.49 -24.94
C ILE A 141 18.43 -25.59 -23.69
N PHE A 142 19.03 -26.76 -23.44
CA PHE A 142 19.93 -26.95 -22.30
C PHE A 142 21.17 -26.04 -22.35
N ARG A 143 21.83 -25.92 -23.52
CA ARG A 143 22.96 -24.99 -23.69
C ARG A 143 22.54 -23.53 -23.56
N ARG A 144 21.31 -23.19 -23.98
CA ARG A 144 20.75 -21.83 -23.80
C ARG A 144 20.52 -21.52 -22.33
N LEU A 145 19.95 -22.46 -21.55
CA LEU A 145 19.75 -22.33 -20.11
C LEU A 145 21.08 -22.25 -19.37
N LEU A 146 22.03 -23.14 -19.70
CA LEU A 146 23.37 -23.12 -19.11
C LEU A 146 24.11 -21.80 -19.43
N ALA A 147 23.96 -21.27 -20.64
CA ALA A 147 24.52 -19.97 -21.04
C ALA A 147 23.84 -18.76 -20.37
N LEU A 148 22.65 -18.91 -19.76
CA LEU A 148 22.07 -17.87 -18.89
C LEU A 148 22.88 -17.71 -17.60
N VAL A 149 23.45 -18.81 -17.08
CA VAL A 149 24.15 -18.84 -15.79
C VAL A 149 25.67 -18.71 -15.94
N THR A 150 26.24 -19.27 -17.01
CA THR A 150 27.69 -19.44 -17.16
C THR A 150 28.41 -18.26 -17.83
N ARG A 151 27.75 -17.50 -18.71
CA ARG A 151 28.41 -16.43 -19.48
C ARG A 151 28.08 -15.04 -18.92
N PRO A 152 29.10 -14.18 -18.64
CA PRO A 152 28.85 -12.80 -18.24
C PRO A 152 28.09 -12.08 -19.35
N ALA A 153 27.01 -11.38 -19.01
CA ALA A 153 26.36 -10.57 -20.01
C ALA A 153 27.17 -9.30 -20.27
N ARG A 154 27.33 -8.96 -21.55
CA ARG A 154 28.02 -7.75 -22.01
C ARG A 154 27.06 -6.77 -22.69
N GLY A 155 25.77 -6.88 -22.41
CA GLY A 155 24.77 -5.97 -22.92
C GLY A 155 24.83 -4.60 -22.25
N ARG A 156 23.76 -3.81 -22.42
CA ARG A 156 23.69 -2.45 -21.87
C ARG A 156 23.55 -2.50 -20.34
N GLN A 157 24.44 -1.79 -19.65
CA GLN A 157 24.53 -1.82 -18.18
C GLN A 157 23.29 -1.23 -17.48
N ALA A 158 22.67 -0.21 -18.08
CA ALA A 158 21.47 0.41 -17.51
C ALA A 158 20.30 -0.59 -17.43
N GLU A 159 20.04 -1.33 -18.50
CA GLU A 159 19.02 -2.38 -18.50
C GLU A 159 19.36 -3.51 -17.52
N ALA A 160 20.63 -3.92 -17.44
CA ALA A 160 21.06 -4.92 -16.46
C ALA A 160 20.84 -4.44 -15.01
N PHE A 161 21.12 -3.17 -14.71
CA PHE A 161 20.87 -2.57 -13.40
C PHE A 161 19.38 -2.58 -13.05
N VAL A 162 18.52 -2.11 -13.95
CA VAL A 162 17.07 -2.03 -13.67
C VAL A 162 16.45 -3.43 -13.52
N LEU A 163 16.92 -4.41 -14.28
CA LEU A 163 16.49 -5.81 -14.14
C LEU A 163 17.03 -6.45 -12.85
N ALA A 164 18.26 -6.14 -12.45
CA ALA A 164 18.81 -6.59 -11.17
C ALA A 164 18.09 -5.97 -9.98
N TRP A 165 17.57 -4.74 -10.12
CA TRP A 165 16.70 -4.12 -9.11
C TRP A 165 15.34 -4.83 -9.04
N LEU A 166 14.72 -5.06 -10.19
CA LEU A 166 13.36 -5.58 -10.28
C LEU A 166 13.27 -7.08 -9.92
N ILE A 167 14.02 -7.95 -10.60
CA ILE A 167 13.78 -9.40 -10.63
C ILE A 167 13.92 -10.08 -9.25
N PRO A 168 15.05 -9.96 -8.53
CA PRO A 168 15.24 -10.75 -7.31
C PRO A 168 14.26 -10.35 -6.22
N SER A 169 14.02 -9.05 -6.05
CA SER A 169 13.07 -8.51 -5.07
C SER A 169 11.64 -8.91 -5.42
N TRP A 170 11.26 -8.87 -6.70
CA TRP A 170 9.96 -9.32 -7.16
C TRP A 170 9.70 -10.79 -6.84
N ILE A 171 10.70 -11.65 -7.05
CA ILE A 171 10.62 -13.07 -6.71
C ILE A 171 10.37 -13.25 -5.21
N ILE A 172 11.09 -12.52 -4.35
CA ILE A 172 10.86 -12.61 -2.90
C ILE A 172 9.44 -12.20 -2.52
N PHE A 173 8.92 -11.10 -3.07
CA PHE A 173 7.55 -10.67 -2.79
C PHE A 173 6.49 -11.66 -3.30
N GLU A 174 6.73 -12.33 -4.43
CA GLU A 174 5.85 -13.41 -4.92
C GLU A 174 5.95 -14.70 -4.08
N LEU A 175 7.10 -14.96 -3.47
CA LEU A 175 7.30 -16.13 -2.59
C LEU A 175 6.80 -15.90 -1.16
N ALA A 176 6.60 -14.65 -0.74
CA ALA A 176 6.05 -14.33 0.58
C ALA A 176 4.67 -14.96 0.78
N ALA A 177 4.43 -15.51 1.97
CA ALA A 177 3.15 -16.14 2.33
C ALA A 177 2.02 -15.11 2.35
N THR A 178 2.23 -14.01 3.09
CA THR A 178 1.34 -12.85 3.10
C THR A 178 1.63 -11.98 1.88
N LYS A 179 0.62 -11.68 1.05
CA LYS A 179 0.77 -10.79 -0.11
C LYS A 179 -0.16 -9.59 0.00
N LEU A 180 0.41 -8.40 0.13
CA LEU A 180 -0.36 -7.14 0.07
C LEU A 180 -0.03 -6.37 -1.21
N PRO A 181 -1.01 -5.66 -1.82
CA PRO A 181 -0.84 -4.98 -3.10
C PRO A 181 0.41 -4.09 -3.18
N HIS A 182 0.73 -3.43 -2.06
CA HIS A 182 1.76 -2.40 -1.98
C HIS A 182 3.15 -2.95 -1.66
N TYR A 183 3.35 -4.27 -1.49
CA TYR A 183 4.67 -4.83 -1.15
C TYR A 183 5.72 -4.56 -2.24
N THR A 184 5.32 -4.59 -3.51
CA THR A 184 6.20 -4.33 -4.64
C THR A 184 6.47 -2.85 -4.90
N LEU A 185 5.91 -1.92 -4.11
CA LEU A 185 6.07 -0.48 -4.28
C LEU A 185 7.53 -0.01 -4.47
N PRO A 186 8.55 -0.55 -3.75
CA PRO A 186 9.95 -0.17 -3.97
C PRO A 186 10.49 -0.49 -5.37
N LEU A 187 9.78 -1.30 -6.16
CA LEU A 187 10.16 -1.72 -7.52
C LEU A 187 9.47 -0.87 -8.61
N TYR A 188 8.51 -0.02 -8.25
CA TYR A 188 7.78 0.81 -9.21
C TYR A 188 8.66 1.82 -9.94
N PRO A 189 9.69 2.44 -9.31
CA PRO A 189 10.63 3.29 -10.05
C PRO A 189 11.36 2.52 -11.17
N ALA A 190 11.79 1.28 -10.91
CA ALA A 190 12.43 0.42 -11.91
C ALA A 190 11.45 0.07 -13.06
N LEU A 191 10.21 -0.28 -12.72
CA LEU A 191 9.16 -0.55 -13.70
C LEU A 191 8.84 0.69 -14.55
N ALA A 192 8.71 1.86 -13.93
CA ALA A 192 8.45 3.12 -14.61
C ALA A 192 9.60 3.49 -15.57
N LEU A 193 10.87 3.33 -15.17
CA LEU A 193 12.02 3.55 -16.04
C LEU A 193 12.02 2.62 -17.25
N LEU A 194 11.67 1.34 -17.06
CA LEU A 194 11.53 0.37 -18.17
C LEU A 194 10.41 0.78 -19.12
N SER A 195 9.22 1.03 -18.59
CA SER A 195 8.03 1.37 -19.38
C SER A 195 8.22 2.70 -20.14
N ALA A 196 8.72 3.74 -19.47
CA ALA A 196 9.00 5.03 -20.10
C ALA A 196 9.97 4.90 -21.28
N ARG A 197 11.04 4.10 -21.15
CA ARG A 197 11.98 3.84 -22.24
C ARG A 197 11.33 3.17 -23.45
N ALA A 198 10.33 2.30 -23.23
CA ALA A 198 9.59 1.67 -24.32
C ALA A 198 8.60 2.63 -24.99
N VAL A 199 7.87 3.42 -24.19
CA VAL A 199 6.94 4.44 -24.69
C VAL A 199 7.67 5.51 -25.50
N LEU A 200 8.83 6.01 -25.02
CA LEU A 200 9.65 7.00 -25.73
C LEU A 200 10.26 6.47 -27.03
N ALA A 201 10.50 5.16 -27.14
CA ALA A 201 10.91 4.53 -28.39
C ALA A 201 9.73 4.30 -29.37
N GLY A 202 8.50 4.50 -28.89
CA GLY A 202 7.24 3.96 -29.40
C GLY A 202 6.56 4.71 -30.55
N SER A 203 7.31 5.13 -31.55
CA SER A 203 6.78 5.45 -32.89
C SER A 203 7.66 4.87 -34.01
N ASN A 204 8.97 4.82 -33.78
CA ASN A 204 9.95 4.37 -34.76
C ASN A 204 10.39 2.89 -34.59
N ALA A 205 10.07 2.23 -33.46
CA ALA A 205 10.64 0.91 -33.12
C ALA A 205 9.62 -0.21 -32.86
N LEU A 206 8.32 0.09 -32.81
CA LEU A 206 7.28 -0.85 -32.40
C LEU A 206 6.16 -0.93 -33.46
N PRO A 207 6.09 -2.01 -34.27
CA PRO A 207 4.96 -2.25 -35.19
C PRO A 207 3.66 -2.65 -34.45
N ALA A 208 3.49 -2.22 -33.20
CA ALA A 208 2.63 -2.85 -32.21
C ALA A 208 1.13 -2.74 -32.51
N THR A 209 0.66 -1.75 -33.28
CA THR A 209 -0.80 -1.56 -33.50
C THR A 209 -1.40 -2.51 -34.55
N ARG A 210 -0.59 -3.30 -35.26
CA ARG A 210 -1.04 -4.15 -36.39
C ARG A 210 -1.34 -5.61 -36.03
N THR A 211 -0.87 -6.10 -34.87
CA THR A 211 -1.07 -7.50 -34.46
C THR A 211 -2.14 -7.62 -33.37
N LEU A 212 -2.78 -8.79 -33.26
CA LEU A 212 -3.89 -9.02 -32.33
C LEU A 212 -3.48 -8.88 -30.84
N GLY A 213 -2.29 -9.36 -30.48
CA GLY A 213 -1.81 -9.39 -29.09
C GLY A 213 -1.73 -8.00 -28.42
N PRO A 214 -1.01 -7.02 -29.00
CA PRO A 214 -0.95 -5.68 -28.42
C PRO A 214 -2.30 -4.96 -28.41
N ARG A 215 -3.19 -5.20 -29.38
CA ARG A 215 -4.55 -4.64 -29.38
C ARG A 215 -5.35 -5.11 -28.17
N LEU A 216 -5.27 -6.40 -27.84
CA LEU A 216 -5.88 -6.93 -26.62
C LEU A 216 -5.27 -6.29 -25.36
N GLY A 217 -3.95 -6.10 -25.33
CA GLY A 217 -3.28 -5.39 -24.22
C GLY A 217 -3.77 -3.95 -24.05
N PHE A 218 -3.95 -3.22 -25.15
CA PHE A 218 -4.51 -1.85 -25.11
C PHE A 218 -5.98 -1.83 -24.72
N LEU A 219 -6.77 -2.85 -25.10
CA LEU A 219 -8.15 -3.00 -24.65
C LEU A 219 -8.21 -3.23 -23.14
N VAL A 220 -7.41 -4.16 -22.61
CA VAL A 220 -7.33 -4.41 -21.16
C VAL A 220 -6.90 -3.14 -20.42
N TRP A 221 -5.90 -2.44 -20.93
CA TRP A 221 -5.44 -1.17 -20.35
C TRP A 221 -6.53 -0.09 -20.38
N TYR A 222 -7.35 -0.04 -21.43
CA TYR A 222 -8.48 0.89 -21.52
C TYR A 222 -9.60 0.53 -20.53
N VAL A 223 -9.96 -0.75 -20.43
CA VAL A 223 -10.97 -1.25 -19.47
C VAL A 223 -10.55 -0.97 -18.03
N ILE A 224 -9.27 -1.17 -17.69
CA ILE A 224 -8.73 -0.79 -16.38
C ILE A 224 -8.84 0.71 -16.16
N GLY A 225 -8.55 1.53 -17.17
CA GLY A 225 -8.73 2.98 -17.12
C GLY A 225 -10.18 3.38 -16.84
N LEU A 226 -11.15 2.72 -17.48
CA LEU A 226 -12.58 2.93 -17.19
C LEU A 226 -12.92 2.55 -15.75
N GLY A 227 -12.40 1.42 -15.27
CA GLY A 227 -12.55 0.99 -13.88
C GLY A 227 -12.03 2.06 -12.91
N ILE A 228 -10.82 2.58 -13.15
CA ILE A 228 -10.22 3.65 -12.36
C ILE A 228 -11.10 4.91 -12.39
N ILE A 229 -11.55 5.35 -13.57
CA ILE A 229 -12.43 6.54 -13.68
C ILE A 229 -13.75 6.34 -12.92
N SER A 230 -14.27 5.12 -12.88
CA SER A 230 -15.51 4.80 -12.16
C SER A 230 -15.36 4.70 -10.63
N LEU A 231 -14.13 4.57 -10.09
CA LEU A 231 -13.89 4.34 -8.66
C LEU A 231 -14.60 5.33 -7.72
N PRO A 232 -14.53 6.68 -7.92
CA PRO A 232 -15.19 7.61 -7.03
C PRO A 232 -16.70 7.34 -6.95
N THR A 233 -17.35 7.20 -8.10
CA THR A 233 -18.78 6.95 -8.21
C THR A 233 -19.16 5.60 -7.61
N THR A 234 -18.43 4.54 -7.94
CA THR A 234 -18.70 3.19 -7.43
C THR A 234 -18.55 3.13 -5.91
N LEU A 235 -17.51 3.74 -5.36
CA LEU A 235 -17.27 3.79 -3.92
C LEU A 235 -18.43 4.47 -3.17
N LEU A 236 -18.92 5.58 -3.69
CA LEU A 236 -20.04 6.32 -3.10
C LEU A 236 -21.37 5.61 -3.23
N LEU A 237 -21.64 5.00 -4.38
CA LEU A 237 -22.84 4.18 -4.56
C LEU A 237 -22.83 3.00 -3.59
N LEU A 238 -21.70 2.31 -3.45
CA LEU A 238 -21.55 1.22 -2.49
C LEU A 238 -21.75 1.72 -1.06
N SER A 239 -21.15 2.85 -0.69
CA SER A 239 -21.37 3.49 0.60
C SER A 239 -22.85 3.81 0.84
N GLY A 240 -23.57 4.31 -0.16
CA GLY A 240 -25.00 4.60 -0.08
C GLY A 240 -25.88 3.36 0.09
N THR A 241 -25.46 2.21 -0.44
CA THR A 241 -26.19 0.94 -0.25
C THR A 241 -26.09 0.38 1.17
N MET A 242 -25.18 0.87 2.02
CA MET A 242 -25.02 0.40 3.40
C MET A 242 -26.13 0.88 4.36
N GLY A 243 -27.10 1.67 3.88
CA GLY A 243 -28.42 1.80 4.51
C GLY A 243 -28.39 2.35 5.95
N PRO A 244 -29.07 1.73 6.93
CA PRO A 244 -29.13 2.20 8.33
C PRO A 244 -27.80 2.11 9.12
N LEU A 245 -26.83 1.32 8.65
CA LEU A 245 -25.44 1.38 9.18
C LEU A 245 -24.85 2.79 8.99
N SER A 246 -25.45 3.52 8.04
CA SER A 246 -25.17 4.90 7.71
C SER A 246 -26.08 5.92 8.45
N GLU A 247 -26.35 5.75 9.75
CA GLU A 247 -26.71 6.91 10.61
C GLU A 247 -25.50 7.53 11.32
N PRO A 248 -25.07 8.76 10.95
CA PRO A 248 -23.90 9.36 11.55
C PRO A 248 -24.26 9.73 13.00
N PRO A 249 -23.33 9.61 13.97
CA PRO A 249 -23.59 10.02 15.33
C PRO A 249 -24.11 11.46 15.34
N SER A 250 -25.10 11.74 16.18
CA SER A 250 -25.72 13.06 16.29
C SER A 250 -24.65 14.14 16.45
N GLY A 251 -24.75 15.22 15.67
CA GLY A 251 -23.82 16.35 15.64
C GLY A 251 -22.34 16.04 15.32
N SER A 252 -22.06 14.88 14.74
CA SER A 252 -20.76 14.62 14.13
C SER A 252 -20.56 15.45 12.85
N PRO A 253 -19.31 15.77 12.47
CA PRO A 253 -19.02 16.46 11.20
C PRO A 253 -19.38 15.62 9.97
N PHE A 254 -19.77 14.34 10.16
CA PHE A 254 -20.19 13.44 9.10
C PHE A 254 -21.66 13.72 8.74
N THR A 255 -21.89 14.52 7.70
CA THR A 255 -23.25 14.83 7.24
C THR A 255 -23.83 13.71 6.37
N ARG A 256 -25.17 13.61 6.33
CA ARG A 256 -25.87 12.73 5.39
C ARG A 256 -25.59 13.20 3.95
N GLY A 257 -24.68 12.49 3.32
CA GLY A 257 -24.58 12.44 1.87
C GLY A 257 -23.85 13.60 1.23
N MET A 258 -23.42 13.33 0.01
CA MET A 258 -22.80 14.30 -0.87
C MET A 258 -23.79 15.37 -1.32
N THR A 259 -23.31 16.61 -1.39
CA THR A 259 -24.08 17.72 -1.95
C THR A 259 -24.21 17.56 -3.47
N VAL A 260 -25.14 18.32 -4.07
CA VAL A 260 -25.25 18.41 -5.55
C VAL A 260 -23.92 18.87 -6.17
N ILE A 261 -23.16 19.70 -5.46
CA ILE A 261 -21.86 20.18 -5.90
C ILE A 261 -20.86 19.02 -5.97
N ASP A 262 -20.79 18.16 -4.96
CA ASP A 262 -19.87 17.01 -4.93
C ASP A 262 -20.15 16.04 -6.08
N TRP A 263 -21.43 15.71 -6.31
CA TRP A 263 -21.84 14.87 -7.44
C TRP A 263 -21.54 15.51 -8.80
N SER A 264 -21.70 16.83 -8.91
CA SER A 264 -21.36 17.57 -10.13
C SER A 264 -19.86 17.54 -10.41
N ILE A 265 -19.03 17.69 -9.37
CA ILE A 265 -17.56 17.61 -9.48
C ILE A 265 -17.11 16.21 -9.90
N ILE A 266 -17.67 15.17 -9.29
CA ILE A 266 -17.35 13.78 -9.65
C ILE A 266 -17.75 13.47 -11.09
N THR A 267 -18.96 13.88 -11.48
CA THR A 267 -19.47 13.66 -12.84
C THR A 267 -18.61 14.39 -13.87
N LEU A 268 -18.27 15.66 -13.62
CA LEU A 268 -17.41 16.44 -14.49
C LEU A 268 -16.02 15.82 -14.61
N GLY A 269 -15.42 15.43 -13.49
CA GLY A 269 -14.10 14.78 -13.50
C GLY A 269 -14.12 13.41 -14.20
N ALA A 270 -15.20 12.63 -14.06
CA ALA A 270 -15.37 11.39 -14.81
C ALA A 270 -15.50 11.63 -16.32
N LEU A 271 -16.25 12.66 -16.74
CA LEU A 271 -16.37 13.04 -18.15
C LEU A 271 -15.03 13.51 -18.74
N ILE A 272 -14.27 14.33 -18.00
CA ILE A 272 -12.92 14.76 -18.39
C ILE A 272 -11.99 13.55 -18.47
N GLY A 273 -11.99 12.68 -17.46
CA GLY A 273 -11.19 11.47 -17.42
C GLY A 273 -11.50 10.53 -18.59
N LEU A 274 -12.78 10.31 -18.89
CA LEU A 274 -13.23 9.49 -20.02
C LEU A 274 -12.79 10.09 -21.37
N THR A 275 -12.89 11.41 -21.50
CA THR A 275 -12.44 12.12 -22.70
C THR A 275 -10.93 11.98 -22.89
N CYS A 276 -10.15 12.25 -21.85
CA CYS A 276 -8.70 12.08 -21.81
C CYS A 276 -8.28 10.65 -22.18
N LEU A 277 -8.92 9.65 -21.56
CA LEU A 277 -8.65 8.23 -21.82
C LEU A 277 -9.00 7.84 -23.27
N SER A 278 -10.15 8.28 -23.78
CA SER A 278 -10.62 7.97 -25.14
C SER A 278 -9.72 8.61 -26.20
N LEU A 279 -9.32 9.88 -26.01
CA LEU A 279 -8.36 10.55 -26.88
C LEU A 279 -6.98 9.88 -26.79
N GLY A 280 -6.56 9.47 -25.58
CA GLY A 280 -5.34 8.73 -25.35
C GLY A 280 -5.29 7.43 -26.14
N LEU A 281 -6.36 6.62 -26.05
CA LEU A 281 -6.49 5.38 -26.81
C LEU A 281 -6.45 5.63 -28.32
N ARG A 282 -7.15 6.66 -28.83
CA ARG A 282 -7.11 7.03 -30.26
C ARG A 282 -5.68 7.35 -30.72
N ARG A 283 -4.90 8.08 -29.92
CA ARG A 283 -3.49 8.38 -30.23
C ARG A 283 -2.62 7.12 -30.21
N ILE A 284 -2.79 6.23 -29.23
CA ILE A 284 -2.12 4.92 -29.17
C ILE A 284 -2.42 4.11 -30.43
N MET A 285 -3.69 4.01 -30.84
CA MET A 285 -4.10 3.29 -32.05
C MET A 285 -3.48 3.88 -33.32
N SER A 286 -3.25 5.20 -33.36
CA SER A 286 -2.54 5.88 -34.45
C SER A 286 -1.02 5.72 -34.44
N GLY A 287 -0.46 4.94 -33.49
CA GLY A 287 0.98 4.74 -33.34
C GLY A 287 1.70 5.85 -32.56
N ARG A 288 0.97 6.81 -31.99
CA ARG A 288 1.51 7.92 -31.19
C ARG A 288 1.45 7.57 -29.71
N LEU A 289 2.29 6.61 -29.30
CA LEU A 289 2.26 6.03 -27.95
C LEU A 289 2.53 7.06 -26.84
N LEU A 290 3.50 7.95 -27.04
CA LEU A 290 3.83 8.99 -26.06
C LEU A 290 2.65 9.96 -25.85
N GLU A 291 2.09 10.48 -26.93
CA GLU A 291 0.92 11.38 -26.85
C GLU A 291 -0.26 10.70 -26.14
N GLY A 292 -0.53 9.44 -26.49
CA GLY A 292 -1.62 8.70 -25.88
C GLY A 292 -1.42 8.40 -24.39
N GLN A 293 -0.18 8.09 -23.99
CA GLN A 293 0.19 7.95 -22.58
C GLN A 293 0.00 9.27 -21.82
N LEU A 294 0.52 10.38 -22.36
CA LEU A 294 0.42 11.70 -21.75
C LEU A 294 -1.03 12.15 -21.58
N LEU A 295 -1.88 11.90 -22.58
CA LEU A 295 -3.32 12.22 -22.50
C LEU A 295 -4.06 11.40 -21.44
N SER A 296 -3.51 10.29 -20.99
CA SER A 296 -4.16 9.39 -20.02
C SER A 296 -3.73 9.64 -18.58
N ILE A 297 -2.64 10.39 -18.37
CA ILE A 297 -2.19 10.81 -17.03
C ILE A 297 -3.26 11.67 -16.32
N PRO A 298 -3.89 12.69 -16.96
CA PRO A 298 -4.96 13.45 -16.32
C PRO A 298 -6.14 12.58 -15.89
N ALA A 299 -6.50 11.55 -16.67
CA ALA A 299 -7.58 10.63 -16.28
C ALA A 299 -7.26 9.91 -14.96
N ALA A 300 -6.01 9.48 -14.77
CA ALA A 300 -5.55 8.89 -13.52
C ALA A 300 -5.53 9.91 -12.38
N ALA A 301 -4.92 11.07 -12.62
CA ALA A 301 -4.76 12.10 -11.59
C ALA A 301 -6.10 12.64 -11.09
N ILE A 302 -7.04 12.92 -12.00
CA ILE A 302 -8.39 13.38 -11.65
C ILE A 302 -9.14 12.28 -10.91
N SER A 303 -9.15 11.04 -11.41
CA SER A 303 -9.83 9.93 -10.73
C SER A 303 -9.26 9.70 -9.32
N MET A 304 -7.94 9.64 -9.16
CA MET A 304 -7.31 9.45 -7.85
C MET A 304 -7.59 10.65 -6.93
N GLY A 305 -7.50 11.88 -7.44
CA GLY A 305 -7.83 13.09 -6.69
C GLY A 305 -9.28 13.11 -6.20
N LEU A 306 -10.23 12.70 -7.04
CA LEU A 306 -11.64 12.57 -6.65
C LEU A 306 -11.86 11.41 -5.68
N THR A 307 -11.20 10.27 -5.90
CA THR A 307 -11.33 9.08 -5.05
C THR A 307 -10.85 9.39 -3.64
N PHE A 308 -9.62 9.89 -3.48
CA PHE A 308 -9.02 10.13 -2.17
C PHE A 308 -9.38 11.49 -1.55
N GLY A 309 -9.71 12.49 -2.37
CA GLY A 309 -10.02 13.84 -1.90
C GLY A 309 -11.50 14.06 -1.58
N LEU A 310 -12.41 13.32 -2.21
CA LEU A 310 -13.87 13.50 -2.01
C LEU A 310 -14.57 12.20 -1.68
N ALA A 311 -14.49 11.19 -2.56
CA ALA A 311 -15.32 9.99 -2.44
C ALA A 311 -15.01 9.16 -1.19
N LEU A 312 -13.72 8.88 -0.93
CA LEU A 312 -13.30 8.07 0.22
C LEU A 312 -13.54 8.79 1.55
N PRO A 313 -13.19 10.08 1.73
CA PRO A 313 -13.59 10.82 2.94
C PRO A 313 -15.11 10.81 3.19
N ALA A 314 -15.91 10.91 2.12
CA ALA A 314 -17.37 10.84 2.22
C ALA A 314 -17.93 9.42 2.39
N SER A 315 -17.11 8.37 2.25
CA SER A 315 -17.52 6.97 2.42
C SER A 315 -17.44 6.54 3.88
N TRP A 316 -18.15 7.27 4.72
CA TRP A 316 -18.09 7.20 6.17
C TRP A 316 -18.49 5.86 6.83
N PRO A 317 -19.25 4.93 6.22
CA PRO A 317 -19.40 3.58 6.77
C PRO A 317 -18.06 2.83 6.91
N LEU A 318 -17.02 3.25 6.18
CA LEU A 318 -15.64 2.73 6.31
C LEU A 318 -14.87 3.38 7.47
N TRP A 319 -15.29 4.55 7.93
CA TRP A 319 -14.60 5.35 8.95
C TRP A 319 -15.17 5.07 10.35
N ILE A 320 -15.04 3.82 10.79
CA ILE A 320 -15.53 3.37 12.11
C ILE A 320 -14.77 4.05 13.25
N THR A 321 -13.44 3.97 13.25
CA THR A 321 -12.62 4.57 14.32
C THR A 321 -12.89 6.07 14.54
N PRO A 322 -12.87 6.96 13.51
CA PRO A 322 -13.18 8.38 13.72
C PRO A 322 -14.56 8.64 14.31
N ARG A 323 -15.55 7.79 14.02
CA ARG A 323 -16.89 7.89 14.61
C ARG A 323 -16.91 7.44 16.06
N LEU A 324 -16.16 6.38 16.40
CA LEU A 324 -15.98 5.97 17.80
C LEU A 324 -15.27 7.05 18.61
N GLU A 325 -14.23 7.66 18.05
CA GLU A 325 -13.51 8.79 18.66
C GLU A 325 -14.47 9.92 18.99
N HIS A 326 -15.34 10.28 18.04
CA HIS A 326 -16.33 11.33 18.25
C HIS A 326 -17.34 11.01 19.36
N VAL A 327 -17.81 9.76 19.44
CA VAL A 327 -18.70 9.33 20.53
C VAL A 327 -17.99 9.37 21.88
N LEU A 328 -16.74 8.88 21.94
CA LEU A 328 -15.90 8.94 23.14
C LEU A 328 -15.63 10.38 23.59
N GLU A 329 -15.38 11.29 22.64
CA GLU A 329 -15.16 12.72 22.90
C GLU A 329 -16.40 13.40 23.46
N ARG A 330 -17.55 13.21 22.82
CA ARG A 330 -18.83 13.76 23.32
C ARG A 330 -19.21 13.23 24.69
N ALA A 331 -18.82 11.99 25.00
CA ALA A 331 -19.10 11.36 26.27
C ALA A 331 -18.13 11.78 27.39
N GLY A 332 -17.06 12.53 27.09
CA GLY A 332 -16.09 13.00 28.08
C GLY A 332 -14.94 12.01 28.37
N ALA A 333 -14.71 11.02 27.51
CA ALA A 333 -13.63 10.03 27.68
C ALA A 333 -12.21 10.64 27.63
N PHE A 334 -12.10 11.88 27.16
CA PHE A 334 -10.85 12.62 27.02
C PHE A 334 -10.69 13.76 28.02
N ASP A 335 -11.65 13.96 28.93
CA ASP A 335 -11.64 15.07 29.90
C ASP A 335 -10.55 14.88 30.97
N SER A 336 -10.25 13.63 31.31
CA SER A 336 -9.13 13.26 32.17
C SER A 336 -8.08 12.47 31.40
N ASN A 337 -6.81 12.84 31.58
CA ASN A 337 -5.68 12.09 31.03
C ASN A 337 -5.55 10.69 31.68
N GLU A 338 -6.10 10.50 32.88
CA GLU A 338 -6.09 9.23 33.61
C GLU A 338 -7.26 8.30 33.22
N ALA A 339 -8.20 8.78 32.41
CA ALA A 339 -9.34 7.97 31.96
C ALA A 339 -8.84 6.70 31.23
N THR A 340 -9.27 5.56 31.74
CA THR A 340 -8.95 4.26 31.14
C THR A 340 -9.88 4.02 29.95
N ILE A 341 -9.32 3.72 28.78
CA ILE A 341 -10.11 3.40 27.58
C ILE A 341 -9.75 1.98 27.14
N ALA A 342 -10.75 1.12 27.02
CA ALA A 342 -10.59 -0.26 26.60
C ALA A 342 -11.40 -0.58 25.35
N SER A 343 -11.00 -1.61 24.61
CA SER A 343 -11.84 -2.23 23.60
C SER A 343 -11.74 -3.74 23.66
N ALA A 344 -12.89 -4.40 23.58
CA ALA A 344 -12.97 -5.85 23.43
C ALA A 344 -13.69 -6.20 22.13
N GLY A 345 -13.18 -7.18 21.39
CA GLY A 345 -13.88 -7.68 20.20
C GLY A 345 -13.87 -6.79 18.97
N PHE A 346 -13.27 -5.60 19.04
CA PHE A 346 -12.99 -4.74 17.90
C PHE A 346 -11.50 -4.39 17.88
N HIS A 347 -10.87 -4.57 16.72
CA HIS A 347 -9.43 -4.38 16.56
C HIS A 347 -9.19 -3.57 15.29
N GLU A 348 -8.80 -2.31 15.47
CA GLU A 348 -8.25 -1.43 14.45
C GLU A 348 -7.08 -0.64 15.06
N ASP A 349 -5.95 -0.56 14.37
CA ASP A 349 -4.77 0.15 14.90
C ASP A 349 -5.01 1.66 15.00
N SER A 350 -5.86 2.21 14.15
CA SER A 350 -6.32 3.60 14.24
C SER A 350 -6.97 3.90 15.59
N LEU A 351 -7.63 2.94 16.24
CA LEU A 351 -8.29 3.17 17.53
C LEU A 351 -7.27 3.45 18.64
N MET A 352 -6.08 2.86 18.58
CA MET A 352 -4.97 3.19 19.48
C MET A 352 -4.56 4.67 19.33
N HIS A 353 -4.52 5.18 18.10
CA HIS A 353 -4.21 6.58 17.84
C HIS A 353 -5.33 7.52 18.27
N ALA A 354 -6.59 7.21 17.93
CA ALA A 354 -7.78 7.98 18.31
C ALA A 354 -7.93 8.10 19.83
N THR A 355 -7.51 7.08 20.57
CA THR A 355 -7.53 7.08 22.05
C THR A 355 -6.29 7.67 22.70
N ARG A 356 -5.43 8.34 21.90
CA ARG A 356 -4.20 9.02 22.34
C ARG A 356 -3.18 8.07 22.98
N GLY A 357 -3.11 6.82 22.49
CA GLY A 357 -2.18 5.80 22.98
C GLY A 357 -2.61 5.13 24.29
N ARG A 358 -3.85 5.35 24.75
CA ARG A 358 -4.36 4.83 26.03
C ARG A 358 -5.19 3.54 25.90
N LEU A 359 -5.38 3.04 24.68
CA LEU A 359 -6.24 1.88 24.43
C LEU A 359 -5.68 0.61 25.07
N GLN A 360 -6.45 0.02 25.97
CA GLN A 360 -6.24 -1.34 26.44
C GLN A 360 -7.05 -2.33 25.61
N ARG A 361 -6.39 -3.37 25.08
CA ARG A 361 -7.06 -4.44 24.33
C ARG A 361 -7.48 -5.53 25.32
N VAL A 362 -8.79 -5.79 25.39
CA VAL A 362 -9.39 -6.73 26.33
C VAL A 362 -9.94 -7.93 25.56
N ASN A 363 -9.78 -9.13 26.11
CA ASN A 363 -10.37 -10.34 25.54
C ASN A 363 -11.91 -10.24 25.62
N ARG A 364 -12.62 -10.63 24.56
CA ARG A 364 -14.09 -10.69 24.54
C ARG A 364 -14.65 -11.44 25.76
N MET A 365 -14.01 -12.53 26.18
CA MET A 365 -14.48 -13.36 27.30
C MET A 365 -14.29 -12.72 28.68
N SER A 366 -13.71 -11.53 28.76
CA SER A 366 -13.30 -10.88 30.02
C SER A 366 -13.93 -9.50 30.19
N ILE A 367 -14.95 -9.15 29.41
CA ILE A 367 -15.58 -7.82 29.44
C ILE A 367 -16.14 -7.53 30.84
N GLY A 368 -17.00 -8.41 31.37
CA GLY A 368 -17.60 -8.21 32.70
C GLY A 368 -16.54 -8.08 33.80
N THR A 369 -15.60 -9.02 33.90
CA THR A 369 -14.53 -8.99 34.91
C THR A 369 -13.64 -7.74 34.79
N TYR A 370 -13.37 -7.27 33.57
CA TYR A 370 -12.60 -6.05 33.36
C TYR A 370 -13.38 -4.81 33.84
N LEU A 371 -14.68 -4.74 33.54
CA LEU A 371 -15.55 -3.66 33.99
C LEU A 371 -15.73 -3.66 35.52
N ASP A 372 -15.78 -4.82 36.17
CA ASP A 372 -15.87 -4.93 37.63
C ASP A 372 -14.60 -4.38 38.32
N THR A 373 -13.44 -4.67 37.73
CA THR A 373 -12.14 -4.21 38.26
C THR A 373 -11.83 -2.75 37.89
N HIS A 374 -12.46 -2.22 36.84
CA HIS A 374 -12.27 -0.85 36.35
C HIS A 374 -13.61 -0.10 36.25
N PRO A 375 -14.24 0.27 37.39
CA PRO A 375 -15.51 1.00 37.39
C PRO A 375 -15.46 2.33 36.63
N GLY A 376 -14.28 2.96 36.58
CA GLY A 376 -14.02 4.22 35.86
C GLY A 376 -13.69 4.09 34.37
N ALA A 377 -13.65 2.88 33.80
CA ALA A 377 -13.22 2.69 32.42
C ALA A 377 -14.32 3.01 31.39
N TRP A 378 -13.89 3.63 30.29
CA TRP A 378 -14.60 3.69 29.02
C TRP A 378 -14.31 2.42 28.23
N MET A 379 -15.33 1.88 27.54
CA MET A 379 -15.16 0.64 26.80
C MET A 379 -15.91 0.62 25.48
N VAL A 380 -15.23 0.17 24.41
CA VAL A 380 -15.85 -0.11 23.11
C VAL A 380 -16.03 -1.62 22.96
N ILE A 381 -17.28 -2.05 22.85
CA ILE A 381 -17.63 -3.47 22.69
C ILE A 381 -18.60 -3.69 21.51
N PRO A 382 -18.62 -4.88 20.90
CA PRO A 382 -19.67 -5.31 20.00
C PRO A 382 -21.05 -5.26 20.65
N GLU A 383 -22.07 -4.86 19.91
CA GLU A 383 -23.44 -4.74 20.41
C GLU A 383 -24.02 -6.08 20.92
N ASP A 384 -23.60 -7.20 20.33
CA ASP A 384 -23.99 -8.55 20.76
C ASP A 384 -23.42 -8.94 22.15
N GLN A 385 -22.47 -8.17 22.67
CA GLN A 385 -21.82 -8.39 23.97
C GLN A 385 -22.35 -7.46 25.07
N LEU A 386 -23.39 -6.67 24.79
CA LEU A 386 -23.93 -5.70 25.76
C LEU A 386 -24.42 -6.34 27.06
N ILE A 387 -24.83 -7.61 26.99
CA ILE A 387 -25.25 -8.41 28.16
C ILE A 387 -24.11 -8.53 29.19
N GLU A 388 -22.85 -8.59 28.75
CA GLU A 388 -21.70 -8.70 29.66
C GLU A 388 -21.34 -7.39 30.36
N ALA A 389 -22.01 -6.29 30.01
CA ALA A 389 -21.81 -4.96 30.55
C ALA A 389 -23.08 -4.37 31.18
N GLU A 390 -23.93 -5.25 31.75
CA GLU A 390 -25.18 -4.86 32.37
C GLU A 390 -24.97 -3.77 33.43
N GLY A 391 -25.82 -2.73 33.41
CA GLY A 391 -25.74 -1.59 34.31
C GLY A 391 -24.77 -0.48 33.88
N ARG A 392 -23.96 -0.66 32.82
CA ARG A 392 -23.13 0.42 32.27
C ARG A 392 -23.94 1.39 31.40
N PRO A 393 -23.74 2.71 31.53
CA PRO A 393 -24.38 3.68 30.65
C PRO A 393 -23.85 3.54 29.22
N VAL A 394 -24.77 3.51 28.26
CA VAL A 394 -24.47 3.51 26.81
C VAL A 394 -24.47 4.95 26.31
N HIS A 395 -23.35 5.40 25.76
CA HIS A 395 -23.18 6.77 25.25
C HIS A 395 -23.35 6.89 23.74
N GLY A 396 -23.30 5.77 23.00
CA GLY A 396 -23.58 5.77 21.58
C GLY A 396 -23.26 4.44 20.91
N THR A 397 -23.80 4.28 19.70
CA THR A 397 -23.60 3.11 18.85
C THR A 397 -23.00 3.55 17.51
N VAL A 398 -22.03 2.79 17.03
CA VAL A 398 -21.37 2.98 15.74
C VAL A 398 -21.40 1.67 14.98
N ALA A 399 -22.15 1.64 13.87
CA ALA A 399 -22.18 0.53 12.95
C ALA A 399 -21.50 0.88 11.61
N GLY A 400 -20.82 -0.07 10.98
CA GLY A 400 -20.08 0.19 9.74
C GLY A 400 -19.41 -1.06 9.15
N PHE A 401 -18.65 -0.88 8.09
CA PHE A 401 -17.88 -1.93 7.43
C PHE A 401 -16.40 -1.85 7.79
N ASN A 402 -15.93 -2.83 8.56
CA ASN A 402 -14.51 -2.96 8.89
C ASN A 402 -13.78 -3.53 7.68
N TYR A 403 -13.12 -2.66 6.93
CA TYR A 403 -12.39 -3.03 5.72
C TYR A 403 -11.14 -3.88 5.98
N SER A 404 -10.64 -3.90 7.22
CA SER A 404 -9.44 -4.67 7.61
C SER A 404 -9.72 -6.18 7.64
N ASN A 405 -10.95 -6.57 8.01
CA ASN A 405 -11.35 -7.97 8.11
C ASN A 405 -12.59 -8.33 7.26
N GLY A 406 -13.14 -7.37 6.52
CA GLY A 406 -14.27 -7.55 5.62
C GLY A 406 -15.61 -7.81 6.30
N LYS A 407 -15.77 -7.42 7.57
CA LYS A 407 -16.99 -7.66 8.35
C LYS A 407 -17.78 -6.38 8.60
N ILE A 408 -19.09 -6.49 8.58
CA ILE A 408 -19.97 -5.48 9.15
C ILE A 408 -19.89 -5.62 10.67
N VAL A 409 -19.72 -4.49 11.37
CA VAL A 409 -19.66 -4.43 12.82
C VAL A 409 -20.69 -3.44 13.34
N SER A 410 -21.24 -3.72 14.51
CA SER A 410 -22.02 -2.78 15.32
C SER A 410 -21.37 -2.71 16.71
N LEU A 411 -20.96 -1.53 17.11
CA LEU A 411 -20.15 -1.28 18.29
C LEU A 411 -20.84 -0.28 19.20
N VAL A 412 -20.73 -0.49 20.50
CA VAL A 412 -21.33 0.34 21.54
C VAL A 412 -20.20 0.94 22.38
N VAL A 413 -20.35 2.22 22.71
CA VAL A 413 -19.46 2.95 23.63
C VAL A 413 -20.12 2.98 25.01
N LEU A 414 -19.44 2.39 25.98
CA LEU A 414 -19.84 2.32 27.38
C LEU A 414 -19.04 3.31 28.22
N GLY A 415 -19.70 3.92 29.19
CA GLY A 415 -19.10 4.85 30.15
C GLY A 415 -18.96 4.28 31.56
N PRO A 416 -18.30 5.03 32.46
CA PRO A 416 -18.25 4.71 33.87
C PRO A 416 -19.63 4.84 34.53
N LEU A 417 -19.88 4.11 35.62
CA LEU A 417 -21.19 4.10 36.32
C LEU A 417 -21.66 5.49 36.79
N ASN A 418 -20.73 6.45 36.96
CA ASN A 418 -21.01 7.82 37.38
C ASN A 418 -21.04 8.83 36.22
N ALA A 419 -20.83 8.40 34.97
CA ALA A 419 -21.03 9.28 33.82
C ALA A 419 -22.53 9.41 33.58
N GLU A 420 -23.05 10.63 33.64
CA GLU A 420 -24.41 10.92 33.22
C GLU A 420 -24.59 10.42 31.78
N ALA A 421 -25.58 9.55 31.56
CA ALA A 421 -25.92 9.11 30.21
C ALA A 421 -26.35 10.34 29.42
N THR A 422 -25.62 10.69 28.37
CA THR A 422 -26.06 11.70 27.41
C THR A 422 -27.46 11.33 26.91
N PRO A 423 -28.42 12.27 26.85
CA PRO A 423 -29.79 11.95 26.47
C PRO A 423 -29.81 11.22 25.12
N LYS A 424 -30.57 10.13 25.03
CA LYS A 424 -30.93 9.54 23.74
C LYS A 424 -31.78 10.57 22.99
N GLU A 425 -31.22 11.20 21.97
CA GLU A 425 -31.97 11.92 20.93
C GLU A 425 -32.10 11.07 19.67
#